data_AF-A0A2T6C793-F1
#
_entry.id   AF-A0A2T6C793-F1
#
_cell.length_a   1.000
_cell.length_b   1.000
_cell.length_c   1.000
_cell.angle_alpha   90.00
_cell.angle_beta   90.00
_cell.angle_gamma   90.00
#
_symmetry.space_group_name_H-M   'P 1'
#
loop_
_entity.id
_entity.type
_entity.pdbx_description
1 polymer ?
#
loop_
_entity_poly.entity_id
_entity_poly.type
_entity_poly.pdbx_seq_one_letter_code
_entity_poly.pdbx_strand_id
1 'polypeptide(L)'
;MKNFLKTLFLGLLLIFTSCTSDDTTMNEEEIACNVPANFAILEYNFLSQVVLNWDTEIDITSWEVEYGISGFSQGQGTVVEAINNTFTISGLNFNVAYDFYVRANCGNDQFSDWSGPVTNVPENNSPQSQALMTANIAGTQYNNLRPFSWNISQTAILMTTFTGTTEKFIHIQGNSAPGVLLPADLREINIYIPESQWSTGTYTLYNDSLNASQNPTSFVNIVYFDSSDNYSQAFEEDDGTITITEFNTTDRVIRGTFNFSFKRVNPDTGDEIGPLDCLNGTFNYLLDHSTFD
;
A
#
# COMPACT_ATOMS: atom_id res chain seq x y z
N MET A 1 -74.05 -76.65 10.47
CA MET A 1 -75.16 -76.13 11.29
C MET A 1 -74.57 -75.30 12.42
N LYS A 2 -74.87 -73.99 12.47
CA LYS A 2 -74.67 -72.97 13.56
C LYS A 2 -73.21 -72.58 13.94
N ASN A 3 -72.75 -71.37 13.61
CA ASN A 3 -72.90 -70.04 14.26
C ASN A 3 -71.84 -69.81 15.37
N PHE A 4 -70.83 -68.95 15.14
CA PHE A 4 -70.72 -67.51 15.51
C PHE A 4 -70.62 -67.23 17.02
N LEU A 5 -69.52 -66.56 17.44
CA LEU A 5 -69.48 -65.30 18.23
C LEU A 5 -68.44 -65.23 19.39
N LYS A 6 -67.38 -64.42 19.15
CA LYS A 6 -66.63 -63.45 19.99
C LYS A 6 -66.05 -63.85 21.38
N THR A 7 -64.72 -63.93 21.52
CA THR A 7 -63.73 -62.90 22.00
C THR A 7 -63.60 -62.77 23.53
N LEU A 8 -62.43 -63.09 24.09
CA LEU A 8 -61.64 -62.14 24.90
C LEU A 8 -60.17 -62.59 25.01
N PHE A 9 -59.27 -61.65 24.72
CA PHE A 9 -57.84 -61.77 24.46
C PHE A 9 -57.08 -61.23 25.68
N LEU A 10 -56.04 -61.92 26.15
CA LEU A 10 -54.93 -61.27 26.86
C LEU A 10 -53.65 -62.11 26.71
N GLY A 11 -53.07 -62.05 25.51
CA GLY A 11 -51.75 -62.59 25.20
C GLY A 11 -50.80 -61.43 24.95
N LEU A 12 -49.77 -61.34 25.80
CA LEU A 12 -48.65 -60.42 25.71
C LEU A 12 -47.93 -60.62 24.36
N LEU A 13 -48.05 -59.66 23.45
CA LEU A 13 -47.36 -59.68 22.15
C LEU A 13 -46.07 -58.84 22.27
N LEU A 14 -44.92 -59.52 22.22
CA LEU A 14 -43.61 -58.92 22.04
C LEU A 14 -43.57 -58.22 20.67
N ILE A 15 -43.59 -56.89 20.68
CA ILE A 15 -43.41 -56.08 19.49
C ILE A 15 -41.91 -55.90 19.30
N PHE A 16 -41.30 -56.68 18.39
CA PHE A 16 -40.08 -56.24 17.75
C PHE A 16 -40.48 -55.16 16.75
N THR A 17 -40.60 -53.92 17.21
CA THR A 17 -40.48 -52.79 16.30
C THR A 17 -39.02 -52.75 15.88
N SER A 18 -38.74 -53.34 14.72
CA SER A 18 -37.56 -52.96 13.95
C SER A 18 -37.67 -51.45 13.74
N CYS A 19 -36.82 -50.70 14.42
CA CYS A 19 -36.56 -49.33 14.05
C CYS A 19 -35.96 -49.44 12.64
N THR A 20 -36.78 -49.14 11.63
CA THR A 20 -36.25 -48.65 10.36
C THR A 20 -35.39 -47.47 10.78
N SER A 21 -34.07 -47.62 10.68
CA SER A 21 -33.17 -46.49 10.70
C SER A 21 -33.74 -45.55 9.65
N ASP A 22 -34.44 -44.51 10.11
CA ASP A 22 -34.73 -43.35 9.31
C ASP A 22 -33.38 -42.95 8.76
N ASP A 23 -33.19 -43.28 7.48
CA ASP A 23 -32.15 -42.77 6.64
C ASP A 23 -32.49 -41.30 6.48
N THR A 24 -32.20 -40.52 7.51
CA THR A 24 -31.89 -39.12 7.33
C THR A 24 -30.60 -39.14 6.53
N THR A 25 -30.74 -39.26 5.21
CA THR A 25 -29.82 -38.60 4.30
C THR A 25 -29.89 -37.13 4.73
N MET A 26 -29.03 -36.78 5.69
CA MET A 26 -28.52 -35.44 5.75
C MET A 26 -27.93 -35.28 4.37
N ASN A 27 -28.65 -34.57 3.50
CA ASN A 27 -27.99 -33.96 2.37
C ASN A 27 -26.93 -33.08 3.02
N GLU A 28 -25.72 -33.60 3.16
CA GLU A 28 -24.54 -32.77 3.12
C GLU A 28 -24.69 -32.04 1.80
N GLU A 29 -25.14 -30.80 1.87
CA GLU A 29 -25.15 -29.91 0.73
C GLU A 29 -23.68 -29.78 0.35
N GLU A 30 -23.28 -30.57 -0.64
CA GLU A 30 -21.91 -30.58 -1.15
C GLU A 30 -21.56 -29.14 -1.49
N ILE A 31 -20.55 -28.58 -0.81
CA ILE A 31 -20.11 -27.21 -1.06
C ILE A 31 -19.76 -27.15 -2.55
N ALA A 32 -20.57 -26.39 -3.30
CA ALA A 32 -20.35 -26.23 -4.72
C ALA A 32 -19.04 -25.47 -4.93
N CYS A 33 -18.00 -26.18 -5.35
CA CYS A 33 -16.67 -25.61 -5.54
C CYS A 33 -16.57 -24.93 -6.90
N ASN A 34 -17.32 -23.85 -7.05
CA ASN A 34 -17.44 -23.14 -8.33
C ASN A 34 -16.24 -22.22 -8.59
N VAL A 35 -16.01 -21.96 -9.87
CA VAL A 35 -14.97 -21.03 -10.34
C VAL A 35 -15.36 -19.60 -9.97
N PRO A 36 -14.47 -18.79 -9.37
CA PRO A 36 -14.78 -17.39 -9.04
C PRO A 36 -15.25 -16.60 -10.26
N ALA A 37 -16.46 -16.06 -10.18
CA ALA A 37 -17.07 -15.26 -11.25
C ALA A 37 -16.65 -13.79 -11.17
N ASN A 38 -16.84 -13.05 -12.27
CA ASN A 38 -16.55 -11.63 -12.40
C ASN A 38 -15.14 -11.24 -11.92
N PHE A 39 -14.17 -12.14 -12.09
CA PHE A 39 -12.78 -11.87 -11.77
C PHE A 39 -12.25 -10.75 -12.66
N ALA A 40 -11.85 -9.67 -12.01
CA ALA A 40 -11.42 -8.45 -12.68
C ALA A 40 -10.39 -7.72 -11.84
N ILE A 41 -9.89 -6.63 -12.41
CA ILE A 41 -9.10 -5.64 -11.69
C ILE A 41 -10.05 -4.54 -11.28
N LEU A 42 -10.19 -4.36 -9.97
CA LEU A 42 -11.04 -3.35 -9.35
C LEU A 42 -10.41 -1.97 -9.48
N GLU A 43 -9.13 -1.88 -9.12
CA GLU A 43 -8.35 -0.65 -9.16
C GLU A 43 -6.90 -0.93 -9.55
N TYR A 44 -6.34 -0.01 -10.32
CA TYR A 44 -4.90 0.14 -10.45
C TYR A 44 -4.46 1.23 -9.49
N ASN A 45 -3.45 0.95 -8.67
CA ASN A 45 -2.86 1.97 -7.82
C ASN A 45 -1.36 2.07 -8.12
N PHE A 46 -0.91 3.31 -8.34
CA PHE A 46 0.40 3.71 -8.88
C PHE A 46 1.61 3.40 -7.95
N LEU A 47 1.46 2.43 -7.05
CA LEU A 47 2.43 2.01 -6.03
C LEU A 47 2.98 0.61 -6.32
N SER A 48 3.16 0.24 -7.60
CA SER A 48 3.52 -1.14 -8.01
C SER A 48 2.50 -2.19 -7.54
N GLN A 49 1.21 -1.84 -7.52
CA GLN A 49 0.15 -2.73 -7.05
C GLN A 49 -1.05 -2.82 -7.99
N VAL A 50 -1.76 -3.94 -7.87
CA VAL A 50 -3.03 -4.22 -8.52
C VAL A 50 -4.01 -4.68 -7.45
N VAL A 51 -5.21 -4.12 -7.45
CA VAL A 51 -6.32 -4.57 -6.62
C VAL A 51 -7.24 -5.44 -7.46
N LEU A 52 -7.24 -6.73 -7.15
CA LEU A 52 -8.09 -7.73 -7.76
C LEU A 52 -9.43 -7.79 -7.03
N ASN A 53 -10.48 -8.12 -7.77
CA ASN A 53 -11.77 -8.50 -7.18
C ASN A 53 -12.42 -9.66 -7.93
N TRP A 54 -13.25 -10.40 -7.22
CA TRP A 54 -14.11 -11.43 -7.75
C TRP A 54 -15.38 -11.56 -6.89
N ASP A 55 -16.37 -12.27 -7.40
CA ASP A 55 -17.58 -12.56 -6.64
C ASP A 55 -17.36 -13.70 -5.63
N THR A 56 -17.97 -13.57 -4.46
CA THR A 56 -17.99 -14.61 -3.42
C THR A 56 -19.24 -15.45 -3.54
N GLU A 57 -19.09 -16.77 -3.41
CA GLU A 57 -20.20 -17.69 -3.21
C GLU A 57 -20.40 -18.00 -1.72
N ILE A 58 -21.60 -18.47 -1.38
CA ILE A 58 -21.94 -18.88 -0.01
C ILE A 58 -20.98 -19.99 0.43
N ASP A 59 -20.47 -19.89 1.65
CA ASP A 59 -19.57 -20.85 2.32
C ASP A 59 -18.12 -20.95 1.79
N ILE A 60 -17.72 -20.17 0.77
CA ILE A 60 -16.31 -20.01 0.40
C ILE A 60 -15.68 -18.85 1.20
N THR A 61 -14.63 -19.15 1.96
CA THR A 61 -13.96 -18.18 2.85
C THR A 61 -12.51 -17.91 2.49
N SER A 62 -11.93 -18.64 1.54
CA SER A 62 -10.56 -18.44 1.08
C SER A 62 -10.39 -18.76 -0.40
N TRP A 63 -9.38 -18.15 -1.00
CA TRP A 63 -9.02 -18.28 -2.41
C TRP A 63 -7.50 -18.35 -2.54
N GLU A 64 -7.04 -18.89 -3.65
CA GLU A 64 -5.66 -18.73 -4.08
C GLU A 64 -5.61 -17.82 -5.30
N VAL A 65 -4.64 -16.92 -5.29
CA VAL A 65 -4.31 -16.06 -6.43
C VAL A 65 -2.94 -16.47 -6.94
N GLU A 66 -2.85 -16.79 -8.23
CA GLU A 66 -1.59 -17.04 -8.92
C GLU A 66 -1.30 -15.87 -9.87
N TYR A 67 -0.08 -15.35 -9.82
CA TYR A 67 0.35 -14.28 -10.73
C TYR A 67 1.79 -14.42 -11.17
N GLY A 68 2.08 -13.90 -12.36
CA GLY A 68 3.41 -13.92 -12.95
C GLY A 68 3.50 -13.00 -14.15
N ILE A 69 4.70 -12.81 -14.70
CA ILE A 69 4.88 -12.07 -15.95
C ILE A 69 4.00 -12.70 -17.03
N SER A 70 3.28 -11.88 -17.79
CA SER A 70 2.30 -12.33 -18.76
C SER A 70 2.89 -13.35 -19.74
N GLY A 71 2.16 -14.44 -19.97
CA GLY A 71 2.62 -15.60 -20.71
C GLY A 71 3.39 -16.65 -19.88
N PHE A 72 3.46 -16.52 -18.56
CA PHE A 72 3.99 -17.59 -17.70
C PHE A 72 3.16 -18.88 -17.83
N SER A 73 3.79 -20.04 -17.58
CA SER A 73 3.06 -21.32 -17.54
C SER A 73 2.35 -21.44 -16.19
N GLN A 74 1.02 -21.58 -16.19
CA GLN A 74 0.22 -21.74 -14.97
C GLN A 74 0.74 -22.89 -14.10
N GLY A 75 0.78 -22.66 -12.78
CA GLY A 75 1.47 -23.52 -11.80
C GLY A 75 2.97 -23.23 -11.63
N GLN A 76 3.51 -22.23 -12.33
CA GLN A 76 4.89 -21.74 -12.18
C GLN A 76 4.96 -20.26 -11.76
N GLY A 77 3.81 -19.63 -11.53
CA GLY A 77 3.73 -18.27 -11.01
C GLY A 77 3.92 -18.23 -9.50
N THR A 78 3.75 -17.04 -8.93
CA THR A 78 3.68 -16.84 -7.48
C THR A 78 2.26 -17.09 -7.02
N VAL A 79 2.08 -17.99 -6.04
CA VAL A 79 0.78 -18.27 -5.43
C VAL A 79 0.69 -17.60 -4.06
N VAL A 80 -0.42 -16.92 -3.81
CA VAL A 80 -0.74 -16.27 -2.53
C VAL A 80 -2.16 -16.60 -2.10
N GLU A 81 -2.37 -16.68 -0.79
CA GLU A 81 -3.69 -16.92 -0.21
C GLU A 81 -4.43 -15.59 0.02
N ALA A 82 -5.72 -15.59 -0.31
CA ALA A 82 -6.64 -14.47 -0.08
C ALA A 82 -7.81 -14.94 0.79
N ILE A 83 -8.14 -14.17 1.84
CA ILE A 83 -9.26 -14.44 2.77
C ILE A 83 -10.45 -13.48 2.56
N ASN A 84 -10.35 -12.60 1.57
CA ASN A 84 -11.40 -11.69 1.13
C ASN A 84 -11.52 -11.79 -0.39
N ASN A 85 -12.64 -11.34 -0.93
CA ASN A 85 -12.90 -11.30 -2.37
C ASN A 85 -12.36 -10.05 -3.07
N THR A 86 -11.57 -9.27 -2.35
CA THR A 86 -10.69 -8.23 -2.87
C THR A 86 -9.29 -8.50 -2.35
N PHE A 87 -8.29 -8.38 -3.23
CA PHE A 87 -6.91 -8.71 -2.88
C PHE A 87 -5.92 -7.79 -3.57
N THR A 88 -4.98 -7.24 -2.81
CA THR A 88 -3.94 -6.34 -3.32
C THR A 88 -2.62 -7.08 -3.48
N ILE A 89 -2.13 -7.16 -4.71
CA ILE A 89 -0.77 -7.61 -5.00
C ILE A 89 0.11 -6.38 -5.13
N SER A 90 1.23 -6.32 -4.42
CA SER A 90 2.20 -5.22 -4.44
C SER A 90 3.59 -5.66 -4.90
N GLY A 91 4.47 -4.69 -5.18
CA GLY A 91 5.85 -4.95 -5.61
C GLY A 91 5.99 -5.38 -7.08
N LEU A 92 5.00 -5.09 -7.93
CA LEU A 92 5.04 -5.39 -9.36
C LEU A 92 5.91 -4.40 -10.14
N ASN A 93 6.67 -4.89 -11.13
CA ASN A 93 7.46 -4.01 -11.97
C ASN A 93 6.57 -3.19 -12.92
N PHE A 94 6.80 -1.89 -13.00
CA PHE A 94 6.09 -1.04 -13.95
C PHE A 94 6.40 -1.41 -15.40
N ASN A 95 5.43 -1.19 -16.29
CA ASN A 95 5.48 -1.47 -17.72
C ASN A 95 5.80 -2.94 -18.06
N VAL A 96 5.62 -3.85 -17.11
CA VAL A 96 5.72 -5.30 -17.31
C VAL A 96 4.31 -5.88 -17.27
N ALA A 97 3.89 -6.59 -18.31
CA ALA A 97 2.61 -7.28 -18.29
C ALA A 97 2.64 -8.41 -17.26
N TYR A 98 1.60 -8.55 -16.45
CA TYR A 98 1.35 -9.65 -15.54
C TYR A 98 0.00 -10.30 -15.88
N ASP A 99 -0.05 -11.63 -15.79
CA ASP A 99 -1.29 -12.39 -15.82
C ASP A 99 -1.64 -12.81 -14.39
N PHE A 100 -2.92 -12.68 -14.05
CA PHE A 100 -3.48 -13.03 -12.75
C PHE A 100 -4.54 -14.10 -12.93
N TYR A 101 -4.59 -15.04 -11.99
CA TYR A 101 -5.59 -16.09 -11.88
C TYR A 101 -6.08 -16.18 -10.45
N VAL A 102 -7.34 -16.55 -10.26
CA VAL A 102 -7.90 -16.82 -8.93
C VAL A 102 -8.71 -18.11 -8.94
N ARG A 103 -8.63 -18.92 -7.88
CA ARG A 103 -9.49 -20.08 -7.67
C ARG A 103 -10.02 -20.12 -6.24
N ALA A 104 -11.20 -20.70 -6.06
CA ALA A 104 -11.77 -20.93 -4.74
C ALA A 104 -11.06 -22.08 -4.05
N ASN A 105 -10.82 -21.94 -2.74
CA ASN A 105 -10.44 -23.03 -1.87
C ASN A 105 -11.66 -23.46 -1.08
N CYS A 106 -12.15 -24.66 -1.38
CA CYS A 106 -13.41 -25.20 -0.84
C CYS A 106 -13.17 -26.08 0.40
N GLY A 107 -11.92 -26.17 0.87
CA GLY A 107 -11.51 -27.04 1.97
C GLY A 107 -11.22 -28.46 1.51
N ASN A 108 -10.70 -29.29 2.42
CA ASN A 108 -10.36 -30.70 2.18
C ASN A 108 -9.46 -30.93 0.94
N ASP A 109 -8.54 -30.00 0.67
CA ASP A 109 -7.69 -29.98 -0.53
C ASP A 109 -8.46 -29.96 -1.86
N GLN A 110 -9.74 -29.53 -1.83
CA GLN A 110 -10.57 -29.33 -3.01
C GLN A 110 -10.54 -27.86 -3.42
N PHE A 111 -10.22 -27.64 -4.69
CA PHE A 111 -10.15 -26.32 -5.31
C PHE A 111 -10.98 -26.32 -6.57
N SER A 112 -11.53 -25.15 -6.92
CA SER A 112 -12.19 -24.97 -8.20
C SER A 112 -11.17 -24.85 -9.33
N ASP A 113 -11.66 -24.88 -10.57
CA ASP A 113 -10.84 -24.47 -11.71
C ASP A 113 -10.46 -22.98 -11.57
N TRP A 114 -9.35 -22.59 -12.20
CA TRP A 114 -8.88 -21.21 -12.18
C TRP A 114 -9.77 -20.30 -13.05
N SER A 115 -10.13 -19.15 -12.49
CA SER A 115 -10.66 -18.01 -13.22
C SER A 115 -9.49 -17.14 -13.72
N GLY A 116 -9.53 -16.72 -14.99
CA GLY A 116 -8.48 -15.93 -15.62
C GLY A 116 -7.96 -16.52 -16.95
N PRO A 117 -6.88 -15.96 -17.53
CA PRO A 117 -6.13 -14.83 -17.00
C PRO A 117 -6.91 -13.52 -17.09
N VAL A 118 -6.73 -12.66 -16.09
CA VAL A 118 -6.88 -11.22 -16.27
C VAL A 118 -5.47 -10.66 -16.44
N THR A 119 -5.20 -9.99 -17.56
CA THR A 119 -3.89 -9.41 -17.84
C THR A 119 -3.89 -7.93 -17.49
N ASN A 120 -2.84 -7.48 -16.80
CA ASN A 120 -2.57 -6.06 -16.67
C ASN A 120 -1.09 -5.75 -16.82
N VAL A 121 -0.81 -4.63 -17.48
CA VAL A 121 0.48 -3.97 -17.38
C VAL A 121 0.32 -2.93 -16.27
N PRO A 122 1.02 -3.03 -15.13
CA PRO A 122 1.12 -1.92 -14.21
C PRO A 122 1.85 -0.80 -14.93
N GLU A 123 1.10 0.04 -15.65
CA GLU A 123 1.69 1.11 -16.43
C GLU A 123 2.14 2.21 -15.48
N ASN A 124 3.27 2.85 -15.77
CA ASN A 124 3.56 4.18 -15.23
C ASN A 124 2.77 5.26 -16.00
N ASN A 125 1.56 4.92 -16.47
CA ASN A 125 0.79 5.79 -17.34
C ASN A 125 -0.21 6.56 -16.51
N SER A 126 0.24 7.74 -16.11
CA SER A 126 -0.66 8.85 -15.99
C SER A 126 0.05 10.11 -16.48
N PRO A 127 -0.63 11.06 -17.15
CA PRO A 127 -0.14 12.45 -17.25
C PRO A 127 -0.21 13.17 -15.89
N GLN A 128 -0.15 12.42 -14.79
CA GLN A 128 -0.11 12.91 -13.42
C GLN A 128 1.33 13.02 -12.98
N SER A 129 1.53 13.93 -12.05
CA SER A 129 2.84 14.29 -11.57
C SER A 129 3.65 13.07 -11.12
N GLN A 130 4.94 13.02 -11.42
CA GLN A 130 5.82 12.01 -10.81
C GLN A 130 6.18 12.56 -9.45
N ALA A 131 5.97 11.83 -8.37
CA ALA A 131 6.49 12.18 -7.06
C ALA A 131 7.01 10.91 -6.44
N LEU A 132 8.32 10.73 -6.35
CA LEU A 132 8.89 9.55 -5.69
C LEU A 132 10.07 9.98 -4.86
N MET A 133 10.01 9.69 -3.56
CA MET A 133 11.14 9.83 -2.65
C MET A 133 11.44 8.48 -2.01
N THR A 134 12.73 8.20 -1.85
CA THR A 134 13.24 7.05 -1.09
C THR A 134 14.22 7.55 -0.05
N ALA A 135 14.32 6.90 1.11
CA ALA A 135 15.35 7.21 2.11
C ALA A 135 15.49 6.04 3.09
N ASN A 136 16.69 5.87 3.65
CA ASN A 136 16.89 5.09 4.86
C ASN A 136 16.77 6.04 6.06
N ILE A 137 15.72 5.88 6.87
CA ILE A 137 15.42 6.75 8.01
C ILE A 137 15.62 5.93 9.29
N ALA A 138 16.60 6.33 10.10
CA ALA A 138 16.95 5.65 11.35
C ALA A 138 17.13 4.12 11.19
N GLY A 139 17.78 3.70 10.09
CA GLY A 139 18.06 2.29 9.78
C GLY A 139 16.95 1.58 9.00
N THR A 140 15.76 2.18 8.84
CA THR A 140 14.64 1.59 8.09
C THR A 140 14.56 2.15 6.68
N GLN A 141 14.54 1.28 5.67
CA GLN A 141 14.44 1.68 4.27
C GLN A 141 12.99 1.96 3.85
N TYR A 142 12.73 3.17 3.34
CA TYR A 142 11.47 3.57 2.73
C TYR A 142 11.67 3.77 1.23
N ASN A 143 10.95 2.99 0.42
CA ASN A 143 11.09 2.99 -1.04
C ASN A 143 9.96 3.72 -1.77
N ASN A 144 8.97 4.23 -1.04
CA ASN A 144 7.73 4.71 -1.65
C ASN A 144 7.11 5.90 -0.91
N LEU A 145 7.92 6.89 -0.54
CA LEU A 145 7.43 8.11 0.09
C LEU A 145 6.79 9.03 -0.97
N ARG A 146 5.72 9.73 -0.59
CA ARG A 146 4.90 10.59 -1.47
C ARG A 146 4.43 11.86 -0.76
N PRO A 147 4.02 12.93 -1.45
CA PRO A 147 3.36 14.06 -0.80
C PRO A 147 2.15 13.64 0.03
N PHE A 148 1.86 14.36 1.11
CA PHE A 148 0.76 14.04 2.03
C PHE A 148 -0.58 13.95 1.30
N SER A 149 -0.91 14.93 0.46
CA SER A 149 -2.16 14.95 -0.31
C SER A 149 -2.09 14.14 -1.61
N TRP A 150 -1.07 13.30 -1.82
CA TRP A 150 -0.82 12.61 -3.09
C TRP A 150 -2.03 11.79 -3.57
N ASN A 151 -2.71 11.09 -2.67
CA ASN A 151 -3.91 10.29 -2.98
C ASN A 151 -5.14 11.12 -3.36
N ILE A 152 -5.09 12.45 -3.19
CA ILE A 152 -6.22 13.36 -3.41
C ILE A 152 -5.92 14.31 -4.58
N SER A 153 -4.75 14.95 -4.58
CA SER A 153 -4.41 16.00 -5.54
C SER A 153 -3.39 15.59 -6.60
N GLN A 154 -2.66 14.49 -6.37
CA GLN A 154 -1.59 13.98 -7.25
C GLN A 154 -0.61 15.08 -7.69
N THR A 155 -0.36 16.03 -6.81
CA THR A 155 0.56 17.15 -7.03
C THR A 155 1.93 16.78 -6.50
N ALA A 156 2.97 16.81 -7.33
CA ALA A 156 4.28 16.34 -6.89
C ALA A 156 4.99 17.37 -6.06
N ILE A 157 4.93 18.62 -6.52
CA ILE A 157 5.55 19.73 -5.83
C ILE A 157 4.50 20.71 -5.32
N LEU A 158 4.84 21.38 -4.23
CA LEU A 158 4.17 22.59 -3.82
C LEU A 158 5.11 23.78 -4.05
N MET A 159 4.56 24.96 -4.23
CA MET A 159 5.32 26.20 -4.25
C MET A 159 5.00 27.00 -3.00
N THR A 160 6.04 27.48 -2.33
CA THR A 160 5.89 28.32 -1.13
C THR A 160 6.82 29.53 -1.18
N THR A 161 6.53 30.52 -0.35
CA THR A 161 7.36 31.71 -0.13
C THR A 161 7.36 32.00 1.37
N PHE A 162 8.54 32.20 1.94
CA PHE A 162 8.68 32.49 3.36
C PHE A 162 8.68 33.99 3.64
N THR A 163 8.17 34.38 4.80
CA THR A 163 8.19 35.77 5.26
C THR A 163 9.62 36.31 5.24
N GLY A 164 9.84 37.47 4.63
CA GLY A 164 11.16 38.12 4.57
C GLY A 164 11.85 38.00 3.20
N THR A 165 11.40 37.09 2.34
CA THR A 165 11.91 36.92 0.97
C THR A 165 10.80 36.97 -0.07
N THR A 166 11.15 37.33 -1.31
CA THR A 166 10.27 37.20 -2.48
C THR A 166 10.53 35.92 -3.27
N GLU A 167 11.55 35.16 -2.87
CA GLU A 167 12.00 33.97 -3.57
C GLU A 167 11.01 32.82 -3.40
N LYS A 168 10.72 32.12 -4.49
CA LYS A 168 9.89 30.93 -4.47
C LYS A 168 10.73 29.72 -4.09
N PHE A 169 10.12 28.82 -3.34
CA PHE A 169 10.71 27.54 -2.98
C PHE A 169 9.89 26.43 -3.61
N ILE A 170 10.57 25.51 -4.28
CA ILE A 170 10.01 24.19 -4.56
C ILE A 170 9.98 23.44 -3.24
N HIS A 171 8.81 22.97 -2.85
CA HIS A 171 8.62 22.07 -1.72
C HIS A 171 8.38 20.66 -2.24
N ILE A 172 9.35 19.77 -2.03
CA ILE A 172 9.19 18.32 -2.25
C ILE A 172 8.93 17.65 -0.90
N GLN A 173 7.99 16.71 -0.89
CA GLN A 173 7.57 16.04 0.33
C GLN A 173 7.55 14.52 0.13
N GLY A 174 8.11 13.79 1.10
CA GLY A 174 8.04 12.34 1.19
C GLY A 174 7.41 11.91 2.52
N ASN A 175 6.16 11.46 2.48
CA ASN A 175 5.34 10.99 3.58
C ASN A 175 5.11 9.47 3.44
N SER A 176 5.21 8.72 4.54
CA SER A 176 5.06 7.25 4.59
C SER A 176 3.61 6.77 4.68
N ALA A 177 2.66 7.66 4.93
CA ALA A 177 1.22 7.40 5.06
C ALA A 177 0.40 8.50 4.33
N PRO A 178 0.56 8.65 3.01
CA PRO A 178 -0.11 9.71 2.25
C PRO A 178 -1.65 9.62 2.39
N GLY A 179 -2.30 10.75 2.64
CA GLY A 179 -3.75 10.89 2.81
C GLY A 179 -4.28 10.52 4.19
N VAL A 180 -3.43 10.06 5.12
CA VAL A 180 -3.83 9.68 6.47
C VAL A 180 -3.61 10.86 7.41
N LEU A 181 -4.68 11.44 7.95
CA LEU A 181 -4.59 12.67 8.76
C LEU A 181 -3.88 12.47 10.11
N LEU A 182 -4.00 11.28 10.71
CA LEU A 182 -3.44 10.95 12.03
C LEU A 182 -2.90 9.51 12.01
N PRO A 183 -1.80 9.26 11.30
CA PRO A 183 -1.20 7.93 11.23
C PRO A 183 -0.62 7.53 12.61
N ALA A 184 -0.73 6.25 12.95
CA ALA A 184 -0.13 5.71 14.18
C ALA A 184 1.41 5.75 14.14
N ASP A 185 2.01 5.59 12.96
CA ASP A 185 3.43 5.77 12.74
C ASP A 185 3.65 6.59 11.47
N LEU A 186 4.48 7.63 11.54
CA LEU A 186 4.75 8.54 10.43
C LEU A 186 6.23 8.81 10.26
N ARG A 187 6.70 8.74 9.02
CA ARG A 187 7.92 9.40 8.57
C ARG A 187 7.55 10.39 7.49
N GLU A 188 7.93 11.64 7.68
CA GLU A 188 7.74 12.69 6.70
C GLU A 188 9.02 13.51 6.54
N ILE A 189 9.45 13.69 5.30
CA ILE A 189 10.58 14.55 4.92
C ILE A 189 10.02 15.69 4.08
N ASN A 190 10.30 16.93 4.46
CA ASN A 190 9.94 18.14 3.74
C ASN A 190 11.20 18.88 3.36
N ILE A 191 11.50 19.00 2.06
CA ILE A 191 12.67 19.72 1.56
C ILE A 191 12.19 20.93 0.78
N TYR A 192 12.80 22.07 1.04
CA TYR A 192 12.50 23.35 0.40
C TYR A 192 13.72 23.82 -0.38
N ILE A 193 13.57 24.10 -1.67
CA ILE A 193 14.67 24.47 -2.58
C ILE A 193 14.36 25.85 -3.18
N PRO A 194 15.14 26.90 -2.85
CA PRO A 194 14.91 28.25 -3.35
C PRO A 194 15.22 28.38 -4.85
N GLU A 195 14.60 29.35 -5.51
CA GLU A 195 14.74 29.63 -6.95
C GLU A 195 16.19 29.82 -7.42
N SER A 196 17.04 30.43 -6.60
CA SER A 196 18.47 30.60 -6.82
C SER A 196 19.25 29.29 -6.86
N GLN A 197 18.65 28.18 -6.42
CA GLN A 197 19.22 26.84 -6.43
C GLN A 197 18.48 25.88 -7.38
N TRP A 198 17.62 26.39 -8.28
CA TRP A 198 16.94 25.60 -9.32
C TRP A 198 17.87 25.28 -10.50
N SER A 199 18.92 24.52 -10.21
CA SER A 199 19.89 24.06 -11.19
C SER A 199 20.61 22.82 -10.68
N THR A 200 21.24 22.07 -11.57
CA THR A 200 22.07 20.94 -11.16
C THR A 200 23.25 21.41 -10.31
N GLY A 201 23.49 20.74 -9.20
CA GLY A 201 24.54 21.12 -8.26
C GLY A 201 24.36 20.45 -6.91
N THR A 202 25.37 20.58 -6.05
CA THR A 202 25.31 20.17 -4.65
C THR A 202 25.24 21.41 -3.78
N TYR A 203 24.26 21.43 -2.88
CA TYR A 203 23.98 22.52 -1.97
C TYR A 203 23.93 22.00 -0.54
N THR A 204 24.21 22.89 0.41
CA THR A 204 23.93 22.63 1.83
C THR A 204 22.43 22.51 2.03
N LEU A 205 22.01 21.49 2.77
CA LEU A 205 20.64 21.30 3.22
C LEU A 205 20.57 21.67 4.70
N TYR A 206 20.24 22.93 4.99
CA TYR A 206 20.26 23.45 6.35
C TYR A 206 19.22 22.78 7.25
N ASN A 207 19.56 22.66 8.53
CA ASN A 207 18.69 22.13 9.59
C ASN A 207 17.71 23.14 10.21
N ASP A 208 17.74 24.40 9.75
CA ASP A 208 16.93 25.48 10.31
C ASP A 208 16.28 26.32 9.21
N SER A 209 14.96 26.48 9.33
CA SER A 209 14.14 27.33 8.48
C SER A 209 14.35 28.83 8.70
N LEU A 210 14.94 29.26 9.84
CA LEU A 210 15.08 30.68 10.18
C LEU A 210 15.96 31.44 9.16
N ASN A 211 16.92 30.78 8.53
CA ASN A 211 17.78 31.37 7.50
C ASN A 211 17.03 31.66 6.18
N ALA A 212 15.94 30.94 5.89
CA ALA A 212 15.20 31.06 4.64
C ALA A 212 14.57 32.46 4.42
N SER A 213 14.36 33.20 5.51
CA SER A 213 13.76 34.55 5.49
C SER A 213 14.72 35.65 5.02
N GLN A 214 16.04 35.49 5.19
CA GLN A 214 17.04 36.53 4.87
C GLN A 214 18.05 36.09 3.83
N ASN A 215 18.44 34.80 3.85
CA ASN A 215 19.34 34.18 2.89
C ASN A 215 18.67 32.90 2.39
N PRO A 216 17.86 32.99 1.32
CA PRO A 216 17.15 31.85 0.75
C PRO A 216 18.13 30.72 0.44
N THR A 217 18.00 29.63 1.17
CA THR A 217 18.89 28.47 1.13
C THR A 217 18.04 27.22 1.23
N SER A 218 18.51 26.10 0.67
CA SER A 218 17.81 24.83 0.82
C SER A 218 17.80 24.38 2.28
N PHE A 219 16.66 23.92 2.78
CA PHE A 219 16.54 23.38 4.13
C PHE A 219 15.56 22.21 4.18
N VAL A 220 15.60 21.46 5.28
CA VAL A 220 14.77 20.28 5.52
C VAL A 220 14.04 20.35 6.85
N ASN A 221 12.81 19.83 6.88
CA ASN A 221 12.03 19.56 8.08
C ASN A 221 11.60 18.08 8.10
N ILE A 222 11.77 17.39 9.22
CA ILE A 222 11.46 15.97 9.44
C ILE A 222 10.33 15.85 10.45
N VAL A 223 9.36 14.98 10.15
CA VAL A 223 8.38 14.50 11.12
C VAL A 223 8.64 13.03 11.34
N TYR A 224 8.83 12.66 12.61
CA TYR A 224 9.02 11.28 13.02
C TYR A 224 8.08 10.99 14.19
N PHE A 225 7.01 10.24 13.91
CA PHE A 225 6.08 9.77 14.92
C PHE A 225 6.13 8.25 15.02
N ASP A 226 6.26 7.73 16.23
CA ASP A 226 6.29 6.30 16.51
C ASP A 226 5.36 6.02 17.69
N SER A 227 4.29 5.27 17.46
CA SER A 227 3.31 4.96 18.49
C SER A 227 3.86 4.07 19.61
N SER A 228 5.04 3.46 19.42
CA SER A 228 5.67 2.60 20.41
C SER A 228 6.47 3.35 21.48
N ASP A 229 6.76 4.64 21.26
CA ASP A 229 7.51 5.47 22.20
C ASP A 229 6.89 6.87 22.35
N ASN A 230 7.47 7.69 23.23
CA ASN A 230 7.00 9.05 23.49
C ASN A 230 7.95 10.12 22.91
N TYR A 231 8.72 9.80 21.87
CA TYR A 231 9.63 10.74 21.20
C TYR A 231 8.96 11.28 19.94
N SER A 232 7.98 12.16 20.13
CA SER A 232 7.09 12.67 19.08
C SER A 232 7.58 13.93 18.38
N GLN A 233 8.60 14.60 18.93
CA GLN A 233 9.25 15.74 18.29
C GLN A 233 10.54 15.28 17.61
N ALA A 234 10.75 15.71 16.38
CA ALA A 234 11.98 15.47 15.65
C ALA A 234 12.57 16.80 15.18
N PHE A 235 13.89 16.92 15.28
CA PHE A 235 14.63 18.10 14.90
C PHE A 235 15.85 17.66 14.12
N GLU A 236 16.11 18.31 13.00
CA GLU A 236 17.34 18.16 12.24
C GLU A 236 18.56 18.44 13.14
N GLU A 237 19.63 17.70 12.90
CA GLU A 237 20.92 17.84 13.57
C GLU A 237 21.99 18.00 12.51
N ASP A 238 22.82 19.03 12.67
CA ASP A 238 23.84 19.46 11.70
C ASP A 238 23.31 19.77 10.29
N ASP A 239 24.12 20.44 9.47
CA ASP A 239 23.76 20.69 8.08
C ASP A 239 23.90 19.40 7.25
N GLY A 240 22.88 19.12 6.45
CA GLY A 240 22.87 18.04 5.47
C GLY A 240 23.40 18.46 4.11
N THR A 241 23.20 17.57 3.13
CA THR A 241 23.51 17.82 1.72
C THR A 241 22.33 17.45 0.85
N ILE A 242 22.10 18.28 -0.17
CA ILE A 242 21.20 17.98 -1.29
C ILE A 242 21.98 18.13 -2.59
N THR A 243 21.85 17.15 -3.48
CA THR A 243 22.42 17.20 -4.83
C THR A 243 21.30 17.08 -5.83
N ILE A 244 21.09 18.14 -6.61
CA ILE A 244 20.18 18.15 -7.75
C ILE A 244 20.96 17.59 -8.94
N THR A 245 20.60 16.38 -9.38
CA THR A 245 21.24 15.70 -10.51
C THR A 245 20.58 16.07 -11.84
N GLU A 246 19.33 16.50 -11.81
CA GLU A 246 18.59 16.98 -12.97
C GLU A 246 17.63 18.09 -12.54
N PHE A 247 17.65 19.20 -13.27
CA PHE A 247 16.63 20.24 -13.20
C PHE A 247 16.33 20.67 -14.62
N ASN A 248 15.17 20.30 -15.14
CA ASN A 248 14.80 20.50 -16.53
C ASN A 248 13.38 21.05 -16.60
N THR A 249 13.24 22.31 -17.03
CA THR A 249 11.94 22.96 -17.15
C THR A 249 11.19 22.58 -18.43
N THR A 250 11.88 22.07 -19.45
CA THR A 250 11.24 21.57 -20.68
C THR A 250 10.56 20.24 -20.43
N ASP A 251 11.27 19.30 -19.81
CA ASP A 251 10.72 17.99 -19.43
C ASP A 251 9.97 18.06 -18.10
N ARG A 252 10.00 19.23 -17.43
CA ARG A 252 9.36 19.52 -16.14
C ARG A 252 9.75 18.50 -15.08
N VAL A 253 11.05 18.27 -14.89
CA VAL A 253 11.57 17.27 -13.97
C VAL A 253 12.60 17.89 -13.03
N ILE A 254 12.57 17.46 -11.77
CA ILE A 254 13.66 17.64 -10.81
C ILE A 254 14.03 16.29 -10.18
N ARG A 255 15.33 15.97 -10.16
CA ARG A 255 15.87 14.74 -9.58
C ARG A 255 17.09 15.02 -8.72
N GLY A 256 17.33 14.16 -7.76
CA GLY A 256 18.52 14.27 -6.95
C GLY A 256 18.60 13.30 -5.80
N THR A 257 19.58 13.57 -4.95
CA THR A 257 19.86 12.83 -3.73
C THR A 257 19.99 13.76 -2.54
N PHE A 258 19.76 13.27 -1.33
CA PHE A 258 19.98 14.04 -0.11
C PHE A 258 20.42 13.14 1.04
N ASN A 259 21.09 13.73 2.03
CA ASN A 259 21.38 13.12 3.31
C ASN A 259 21.35 14.19 4.40
N PHE A 260 20.86 13.85 5.59
CA PHE A 260 20.90 14.69 6.77
C PHE A 260 20.82 13.83 8.03
N SER A 261 21.13 14.41 9.18
CA SER A 261 20.93 13.81 10.50
C SER A 261 19.82 14.54 11.25
N PHE A 262 19.25 13.87 12.24
CA PHE A 262 18.20 14.44 13.10
C PHE A 262 18.25 13.78 14.48
N LYS A 263 17.64 14.41 15.47
CA LYS A 263 17.35 13.82 16.77
C LYS A 263 15.85 13.76 17.00
N ARG A 264 15.44 12.94 17.96
CA ARG A 264 14.08 12.91 18.48
C ARG A 264 14.08 13.31 19.95
N VAL A 265 13.06 14.03 20.38
CA VAL A 265 12.95 14.55 21.75
C VAL A 265 11.66 14.06 22.39
N ASN A 266 11.77 13.60 23.62
CA ASN A 266 10.63 13.31 24.47
C ASN A 266 10.05 14.63 24.98
N PRO A 267 8.79 14.96 24.66
CA PRO A 267 8.21 16.27 24.98
C PRO A 267 7.98 16.46 26.49
N ASP A 268 7.89 15.38 27.26
CA ASP A 268 7.61 15.43 28.70
C ASP A 268 8.88 15.55 29.53
N THR A 269 9.95 14.86 29.13
CA THR A 269 11.21 14.81 29.89
C THR A 269 12.32 15.68 29.30
N GLY A 270 12.25 16.01 28.00
CA GLY A 270 13.33 16.64 27.26
C GLY A 270 14.49 15.70 26.92
N ASP A 271 14.35 14.40 27.19
CA ASP A 271 15.35 13.41 26.79
C ASP A 271 15.49 13.36 25.27
N GLU A 272 16.71 13.19 24.78
CA GLU A 272 17.02 13.16 23.36
C GLU A 272 17.50 11.76 22.93
N ILE A 273 17.09 11.32 21.73
CA ILE A 273 17.65 10.17 21.03
C ILE A 273 18.27 10.67 19.73
N GLY A 274 19.56 10.41 19.55
CA GLY A 274 20.30 10.73 18.32
C GLY A 274 21.79 10.99 18.54
N PRO A 275 22.50 11.47 17.50
CA PRO A 275 21.97 11.71 16.15
C PRO A 275 21.53 10.42 15.47
N LEU A 276 20.41 10.48 14.77
CA LEU A 276 19.88 9.48 13.86
C LEU A 276 20.10 9.96 12.43
N ASP A 277 20.30 9.03 11.51
CA ASP A 277 20.59 9.39 10.13
C ASP A 277 19.37 9.22 9.20
N CYS A 278 19.28 10.12 8.23
CA CYS A 278 18.48 9.98 7.02
C CYS A 278 19.44 9.89 5.82
N LEU A 279 19.72 8.67 5.36
CA LEU A 279 20.76 8.38 4.37
C LEU A 279 20.19 7.83 3.08
N ASN A 280 20.98 7.95 2.01
CA ASN A 280 20.67 7.44 0.68
C ASN A 280 19.31 7.97 0.18
N GLY A 281 19.00 9.21 0.55
CA GLY A 281 17.80 9.90 0.10
C GLY A 281 17.85 10.08 -1.41
N THR A 282 16.77 9.75 -2.11
CA THR A 282 16.59 10.08 -3.54
C THR A 282 15.25 10.75 -3.74
N PHE A 283 15.16 11.63 -4.73
CA PHE A 283 13.91 12.23 -5.16
C PHE A 283 13.84 12.30 -6.68
N ASN A 284 12.65 12.05 -7.22
CA ASN A 284 12.31 12.18 -8.63
C ASN A 284 10.88 12.75 -8.74
N TYR A 285 10.79 14.04 -9.08
CA TYR A 285 9.56 14.81 -9.03
C TYR A 285 9.30 15.51 -10.38
N LEU A 286 8.04 15.57 -10.82
CA LEU A 286 7.63 16.48 -11.88
C LEU A 286 7.46 17.89 -11.32
N LEU A 287 7.77 18.90 -12.14
CA LEU A 287 7.56 20.32 -11.90
C LEU A 287 6.16 20.71 -12.39
N ASP A 288 5.13 20.07 -11.83
CA ASP A 288 3.72 20.17 -12.20
C ASP A 288 3.00 21.40 -11.63
N HIS A 289 3.70 22.52 -11.56
CA HIS A 289 3.15 23.79 -11.10
C HIS A 289 3.23 24.84 -12.21
N SER A 290 2.27 25.76 -12.26
CA SER A 290 2.19 26.82 -13.28
C SER A 290 3.34 27.83 -13.27
N THR A 291 4.24 27.72 -12.31
CA THR A 291 5.51 28.48 -12.30
C THR A 291 6.49 27.96 -13.36
N PHE A 292 6.28 26.76 -13.89
CA PHE A 292 7.13 26.10 -14.88
C PHE A 292 6.43 25.91 -16.24
N ASP A 293 5.32 26.62 -16.47
CA ASP A 293 4.61 26.67 -17.77
C ASP A 293 5.20 27.73 -18.72
#